data_AF-A0A0T2QEF9-F1
#
_entry.id   AF-A0A0T2QEF9-F1
#
_cell.length_a   1.000
_cell.length_b   1.000
_cell.length_c   1.000
_cell.angle_alpha   90.00
_cell.angle_beta   90.00
_cell.angle_gamma   90.00
#
_symmetry.space_group_name_H-M   'P 1'
#
loop_
_entity.id
_entity.type
_entity.pdbx_description
1 polymer ?
#
loop_
_entity_poly.entity_id
_entity_poly.type
_entity_poly.pdbx_seq_one_letter_code
_entity_poly.pdbx_strand_id
1 'polypeptide(L)'
;MIFVRQFRLWAAARAKGEHPLPHMQSAVSLFETAPELSVACASLFDLVEAQLERPLTPECCCSPAFSRDERALLGILRHAPEAGQPLTSSAVPHGLPGAICWAAFAIRRALAETFADQFGTPEPGAGQPSACPFSQETRPILVAVA
;
A
#
# COMPACT_ATOMS: atom_id res chain seq x y z
N MET A 1 -3.27 -10.05 -7.35
CA MET A 1 -3.59 -8.60 -7.35
C MET A 1 -2.32 -7.80 -7.57
N ILE A 2 -2.27 -6.91 -8.57
CA ILE A 2 -1.05 -6.22 -9.01
C ILE A 2 -0.42 -5.36 -7.90
N PHE A 3 -1.21 -4.66 -7.10
CA PHE A 3 -0.72 -3.83 -5.99
C PHE A 3 0.09 -4.61 -4.95
N VAL A 4 -0.41 -5.76 -4.49
CA VAL A 4 0.31 -6.62 -3.54
C VAL A 4 1.61 -7.14 -4.16
N ARG A 5 1.59 -7.45 -5.46
CA ARG A 5 2.80 -7.84 -6.18
C ARG A 5 3.83 -6.71 -6.22
N GLN A 6 3.41 -5.47 -6.47
CA GLN A 6 4.29 -4.30 -6.40
C GLN A 6 4.93 -4.14 -5.02
N PHE A 7 4.15 -4.31 -3.94
CA PHE A 7 4.67 -4.25 -2.57
C PHE A 7 5.72 -5.33 -2.28
N ARG A 8 5.44 -6.58 -2.66
CA ARG A 8 6.38 -7.70 -2.48
C ARG A 8 7.68 -7.50 -3.26
N LEU A 9 7.61 -7.00 -4.49
CA LEU A 9 8.79 -6.71 -5.30
C LEU A 9 9.61 -5.56 -4.71
N TRP A 10 8.93 -4.50 -4.29
CA TRP A 10 9.56 -3.35 -3.65
C TRP A 10 10.33 -3.78 -2.39
N ALA A 11 9.71 -4.56 -1.51
CA ALA A 11 10.32 -5.04 -0.28
C ALA A 11 11.47 -6.02 -0.57
N ALA A 12 11.31 -6.93 -1.53
CA ALA A 12 12.34 -7.89 -1.91
C ALA A 12 13.59 -7.22 -2.51
N ALA A 13 13.41 -6.19 -3.34
CA ALA A 13 14.53 -5.42 -3.88
C ALA A 13 15.27 -4.64 -2.77
N ARG A 14 14.54 -3.96 -1.88
CA ARG A 14 15.15 -3.25 -0.74
C ARG A 14 15.90 -4.19 0.21
N ALA A 15 15.38 -5.39 0.45
CA ALA A 15 16.07 -6.40 1.27
C ALA A 15 17.42 -6.84 0.68
N LYS A 16 17.62 -6.68 -0.64
CA LYS A 16 18.88 -6.95 -1.34
C LYS A 16 19.77 -5.71 -1.50
N GLY A 17 19.33 -4.54 -1.03
CA GLY A 17 20.01 -3.27 -1.28
C GLY A 17 19.87 -2.76 -2.72
N GLU A 18 18.91 -3.29 -3.47
CA GLU A 18 18.64 -2.90 -4.86
C GLU A 18 17.62 -1.75 -4.92
N HIS A 19 17.64 -0.99 -6.00
CA HIS A 19 16.63 0.05 -6.24
C HIS A 19 15.31 -0.60 -6.70
N PRO A 20 14.18 -0.41 -5.98
CA PRO A 20 12.97 -1.20 -6.22
C PRO A 20 12.23 -0.86 -7.52
N LEU A 21 12.29 0.40 -7.98
CA LEU A 21 11.45 0.87 -9.10
C LEU A 21 11.66 0.09 -10.42
N PRO A 22 12.88 -0.21 -10.88
CA PRO A 22 13.09 -1.05 -12.07
C PRO A 22 12.36 -2.40 -11.99
N HIS A 23 12.46 -3.11 -10.86
CA HIS A 23 11.80 -4.40 -10.67
C HIS A 23 10.28 -4.28 -10.67
N MET A 24 9.76 -3.22 -10.05
CA MET A 24 8.33 -2.88 -10.06
C MET A 24 7.86 -2.56 -11.48
N GLN A 25 8.59 -1.75 -12.24
CA GLN A 25 8.22 -1.34 -13.60
C GLN A 25 8.22 -2.52 -14.58
N SER A 26 9.22 -3.40 -14.52
CA SER A 26 9.23 -4.64 -15.32
C SER A 26 8.05 -5.56 -15.00
N ALA A 27 7.53 -5.50 -13.77
CA ALA A 27 6.40 -6.30 -13.35
C ALA A 27 5.05 -5.80 -13.88
N VAL A 28 4.91 -4.50 -14.12
CA VAL A 28 3.69 -3.88 -14.67
C VAL A 28 3.73 -3.69 -16.19
N SER A 29 4.90 -3.68 -16.83
CA SER A 29 5.02 -3.55 -18.28
C SER A 29 4.29 -4.65 -19.06
N LEU A 30 3.99 -5.77 -18.42
CA LEU A 30 3.22 -6.89 -18.98
C LEU A 30 1.69 -6.67 -18.98
N PHE A 31 1.21 -5.62 -18.31
CA PHE A 31 -0.23 -5.41 -18.06
C PHE A 31 -0.76 -4.12 -18.69
N GLU A 32 0.00 -3.47 -19.57
CA GLU A 32 -0.34 -2.16 -20.18
C GLU A 32 -0.76 -1.08 -19.17
N THR A 33 -0.38 -1.25 -17.90
CA THR A 33 -0.69 -0.29 -16.84
C THR A 33 0.17 0.96 -16.98
N ALA A 34 -0.39 2.09 -16.59
CA ALA A 34 0.28 3.38 -16.47
C ALA A 34 1.62 3.25 -15.69
N PRO A 35 2.78 3.66 -16.25
CA PRO A 35 4.09 3.59 -15.58
C PRO A 35 4.12 4.32 -14.23
N GLU A 36 3.21 5.28 -14.04
CA GLU A 36 2.95 6.03 -12.81
C GLU A 36 2.50 5.13 -11.65
N LEU A 37 1.92 3.95 -11.92
CA LEU A 37 1.47 3.02 -10.89
C LEU A 37 2.62 2.56 -9.99
N SER A 38 3.78 2.23 -10.56
CA SER A 38 4.95 1.80 -9.79
C SER A 38 5.45 2.90 -8.86
N VAL A 39 5.51 4.13 -9.37
CA VAL A 39 5.97 5.29 -8.61
C VAL A 39 5.00 5.63 -7.49
N ALA A 40 3.69 5.60 -7.76
CA ALA A 40 2.66 5.85 -6.77
C ALA A 40 2.66 4.76 -5.68
N CYS A 41 2.85 3.49 -6.05
CA CYS A 41 3.00 2.39 -5.08
C CYS A 41 4.23 2.59 -4.19
N ALA A 42 5.41 2.84 -4.77
CA ALA A 42 6.64 3.05 -4.02
C ALA A 42 6.49 4.22 -3.03
N SER A 43 5.93 5.34 -3.50
CA SER A 43 5.66 6.51 -2.67
C SER A 43 4.72 6.18 -1.50
N LEU A 44 3.63 5.44 -1.75
CA LEU A 44 2.73 5.02 -0.68
C LEU A 44 3.46 4.17 0.37
N PHE A 45 4.29 3.22 -0.05
CA PHE A 45 5.01 2.35 0.88
C PHE A 45 6.00 3.14 1.73
N ASP A 46 6.78 4.03 1.12
CA ASP A 46 7.73 4.89 1.83
C ASP A 46 7.02 5.82 2.83
N LEU A 47 5.90 6.43 2.43
CA LEU A 47 5.12 7.32 3.30
C LEU A 47 4.48 6.56 4.48
N VAL A 48 4.00 5.33 4.24
CA VAL A 48 3.43 4.50 5.31
C VAL A 48 4.53 4.05 6.26
N GLU A 49 5.71 3.63 5.79
CA GLU A 49 6.84 3.32 6.67
C GLU A 49 7.25 4.53 7.51
N ALA A 50 7.32 5.72 6.90
CA ALA A 50 7.62 6.96 7.61
C ALA A 50 6.57 7.24 8.70
N GLN A 51 5.29 6.97 8.43
CA GLN A 51 4.19 7.21 9.38
C GLN A 51 4.16 6.17 10.51
N LEU A 52 4.62 4.96 10.24
CA LEU A 52 4.69 3.86 11.22
C LEU A 52 6.00 3.84 12.00
N GLU A 53 7.01 4.58 11.54
CA GLU A 53 8.38 4.57 12.07
C GLU A 53 9.00 3.16 12.10
N ARG A 54 8.54 2.27 11.21
CA ARG A 54 9.07 0.91 11.04
C ARG A 54 8.96 0.44 9.60
N PRO A 55 9.79 -0.54 9.20
CA PRO A 55 9.63 -1.21 7.92
C PRO A 55 8.29 -1.93 7.80
N LEU A 56 7.71 -1.93 6.60
CA LEU A 56 6.57 -2.74 6.23
C LEU A 56 7.03 -4.18 5.94
N THR A 57 6.25 -5.16 6.38
CA THR A 57 6.58 -6.58 6.26
C THR A 57 5.60 -7.29 5.31
N PRO A 58 6.02 -7.61 4.08
CA PRO A 58 5.21 -8.44 3.18
C PRO A 58 5.19 -9.89 3.63
N GLU A 59 4.30 -10.67 3.02
CA GLU A 59 4.48 -12.12 3.03
C GLU A 59 5.52 -12.54 1.98
N CYS A 60 5.97 -13.79 2.04
CA CYS A 60 6.83 -14.38 1.02
C CYS A 60 6.22 -14.18 -0.38
N CYS A 61 7.07 -13.91 -1.37
CA CYS A 61 6.64 -13.62 -2.75
C CYS A 61 5.75 -14.71 -3.35
N CYS A 62 5.95 -15.98 -2.95
CA CYS A 62 5.20 -17.14 -3.39
C CYS A 62 3.99 -17.49 -2.52
N SER A 63 3.77 -16.80 -1.39
CA SER A 63 2.68 -17.11 -0.47
C SER A 63 1.33 -16.65 -1.06
N PRO A 64 0.30 -17.51 -1.10
CA PRO A 64 -1.04 -17.08 -1.50
C PRO A 64 -1.73 -16.27 -0.39
N ALA A 65 -1.23 -16.33 0.85
CA ALA A 65 -1.78 -15.60 1.98
C ALA A 65 -1.32 -14.12 1.96
N PHE A 66 -2.10 -13.26 2.61
CA PHE A 66 -1.72 -11.87 2.84
C PHE A 66 -1.15 -11.66 4.23
N SER A 67 -0.03 -10.94 4.34
CA SER A 67 0.48 -10.42 5.61
C SER A 67 -0.47 -9.39 6.22
N ARG A 68 -0.21 -9.03 7.48
CA ARG A 68 -0.98 -7.98 8.16
C ARG A 68 -0.81 -6.62 7.48
N ASP A 69 0.41 -6.26 7.14
CA ASP A 69 0.72 -5.01 6.45
C ASP A 69 0.13 -5.00 5.03
N GLU A 70 0.14 -6.13 4.32
CA GLU A 70 -0.54 -6.27 3.03
C GLU A 70 -2.03 -5.97 3.13
N ARG A 71 -2.72 -6.55 4.12
CA ARG A 71 -4.14 -6.29 4.38
C ARG A 71 -4.40 -4.83 4.76
N ALA A 72 -3.52 -4.23 5.58
CA ALA A 72 -3.64 -2.85 5.99
C ALA A 72 -3.48 -1.88 4.81
N LEU A 73 -2.49 -2.11 3.95
CA LEU A 73 -2.29 -1.33 2.71
C LEU A 73 -3.49 -1.46 1.76
N LEU A 74 -4.08 -2.65 1.64
CA LEU A 74 -5.33 -2.85 0.89
C LEU A 74 -6.50 -2.07 1.51
N GLY A 75 -6.57 -2.00 2.84
CA GLY A 75 -7.52 -1.17 3.56
C GLY A 75 -7.37 0.32 3.22
N ILE A 76 -6.14 0.83 3.17
CA ILE A 76 -5.88 2.22 2.75
C ILE A 76 -6.45 2.48 1.35
N LEU A 77 -6.19 1.59 0.39
CA LEU A 77 -6.74 1.75 -0.97
C LEU A 77 -8.27 1.65 -1.01
N ARG A 78 -8.88 0.82 -0.16
CA ARG A 78 -10.34 0.69 -0.10
C ARG A 78 -11.01 1.99 0.38
N HIS A 79 -10.42 2.67 1.36
CA HIS A 79 -11.00 3.86 1.99
C HIS A 79 -10.50 5.19 1.39
N ALA A 80 -9.45 5.18 0.57
CA ALA A 80 -8.98 6.37 -0.14
C ALA A 80 -10.07 7.20 -0.88
N PRO A 81 -11.11 6.63 -1.54
CA PRO A 81 -12.20 7.41 -2.13
C PRO A 81 -12.99 8.28 -1.14
N GLU A 82 -13.10 7.85 0.12
CA GLU A 82 -13.85 8.56 1.16
C GLU A 82 -13.13 9.86 1.58
N ALA A 83 -11.84 10.00 1.26
CA ALA A 83 -11.06 11.22 1.47
C ALA A 83 -11.36 12.35 0.46
N GLY A 84 -12.21 12.10 -0.55
CA GLY A 84 -12.56 13.05 -1.60
C GLY A 84 -11.49 13.18 -2.70
N GLN A 85 -11.84 13.84 -3.82
CA GLN A 85 -10.82 14.29 -4.77
C GLN A 85 -9.91 15.27 -4.02
N PRO A 86 -8.61 15.01 -3.92
CA PRO A 86 -7.78 15.91 -3.16
C PRO A 86 -7.64 17.20 -3.99
N LEU A 87 -8.23 18.29 -3.50
CA LEU A 87 -8.09 19.61 -4.11
C LEU A 87 -6.69 20.14 -3.80
N THR A 88 -6.19 21.18 -4.46
CA THR A 88 -4.90 21.83 -4.15
C THR A 88 -5.08 23.05 -3.23
N SER A 89 -6.11 23.02 -2.39
CA SER A 89 -6.44 24.10 -1.45
C SER A 89 -5.43 24.20 -0.30
N SER A 90 -5.25 25.38 0.30
CA SER A 90 -4.54 25.51 1.58
C SER A 90 -5.24 24.76 2.73
N ALA A 91 -6.49 24.32 2.54
CA ALA A 91 -7.23 23.43 3.42
C ALA A 91 -6.87 21.93 3.25
N VAL A 92 -5.94 21.61 2.35
CA VAL A 92 -5.50 20.24 2.09
C VAL A 92 -4.63 19.78 3.25
N PRO A 93 -4.78 18.53 3.73
CA PRO A 93 -3.93 17.98 4.76
C PRO A 93 -2.46 18.01 4.31
N HIS A 94 -1.74 19.07 4.70
CA HIS A 94 -0.33 19.27 4.42
C HIS A 94 0.46 18.50 5.49
N GLY A 95 0.63 17.22 5.27
CA GLY A 95 1.29 16.34 6.22
C GLY A 95 1.33 14.93 5.72
N LEU A 96 2.06 14.08 6.42
CA LEU A 96 2.25 12.68 6.06
C LEU A 96 0.92 11.92 5.82
N PRO A 97 -0.14 12.10 6.63
CA PRO A 97 -1.45 11.50 6.35
C PRO A 97 -2.07 11.95 5.03
N GLY A 98 -1.95 13.22 4.67
CA GLY A 98 -2.46 13.74 3.40
C GLY A 98 -1.68 13.22 2.20
N ALA A 99 -0.35 13.12 2.31
CA ALA A 99 0.49 12.51 1.28
C ALA A 99 0.13 11.03 1.04
N ILE A 100 -0.19 10.28 2.10
CA ILE A 100 -0.68 8.89 2.01
C ILE A 100 -2.00 8.84 1.23
N CYS A 101 -2.96 9.74 1.54
CA CYS A 101 -4.22 9.83 0.80
C CYS A 101 -4.00 10.12 -0.70
N TRP A 102 -3.11 11.06 -1.03
CA TRP A 102 -2.75 11.39 -2.40
C TRP A 102 -2.14 10.20 -3.17
N ALA A 103 -1.19 9.50 -2.55
CA ALA A 103 -0.56 8.33 -3.16
C ALA A 103 -1.59 7.21 -3.39
N ALA A 104 -2.47 6.97 -2.41
CA ALA A 104 -3.55 6.00 -2.53
C ALA A 104 -4.54 6.38 -3.65
N PHE A 105 -4.91 7.65 -3.78
CA PHE A 105 -5.75 8.15 -4.87
C PHE A 105 -5.10 7.96 -6.25
N ALA A 106 -3.81 8.29 -6.38
CA ALA A 106 -3.06 8.11 -7.62
C ALA A 106 -3.00 6.63 -8.06
N ILE A 107 -2.78 5.71 -7.11
CA ILE A 107 -2.82 4.27 -7.35
C ILE A 107 -4.21 3.85 -7.85
N ARG A 108 -5.28 4.30 -7.19
CA ARG A 108 -6.65 3.95 -7.62
C ARG A 108 -6.96 4.46 -9.01
N ARG A 109 -6.56 5.69 -9.35
CA ARG A 109 -6.73 6.24 -10.70
C ARG A 109 -6.01 5.39 -11.74
N ALA A 110 -4.74 5.07 -11.50
CA ALA A 110 -3.95 4.22 -12.40
C ALA A 110 -4.54 2.81 -12.55
N LEU A 111 -5.11 2.24 -11.47
CA LEU A 111 -5.78 0.95 -11.52
C LEU A 111 -7.16 1.00 -12.18
N ALA A 112 -7.92 2.09 -12.04
CA ALA A 112 -9.21 2.26 -12.69
C ALA A 112 -9.08 2.42 -14.21
N GLU A 113 -8.02 3.10 -14.66
CA GLU A 113 -7.65 3.17 -16.09
C GLU A 113 -7.29 1.78 -16.65
N THR A 114 -6.81 0.87 -15.81
CA THR A 114 -6.45 -0.51 -16.21
C THR A 114 -7.60 -1.52 -16.01
N PHE A 115 -8.50 -1.27 -15.05
CA PHE A 115 -9.56 -2.19 -14.63
C PHE A 115 -10.87 -1.42 -14.40
N ALA A 116 -11.49 -0.98 -15.49
CA ALA A 116 -12.78 -0.28 -15.44
C ALA A 116 -13.96 -1.12 -14.87
N ASP A 117 -13.78 -2.42 -14.62
CA ASP A 117 -14.88 -3.35 -14.34
C ASP A 117 -14.78 -4.17 -13.03
N GLN A 118 -13.70 -4.08 -12.25
CA GLN A 118 -13.49 -4.98 -11.09
C GLN A 118 -13.58 -4.32 -9.71
N PHE A 119 -13.54 -3.00 -9.64
CA PHE A 119 -13.77 -2.29 -8.39
C PHE A 119 -15.26 -1.92 -8.30
N GLY A 120 -16.07 -2.92 -7.96
CA GLY A 120 -17.48 -2.71 -7.62
C GLY A 120 -17.64 -1.54 -6.64
N THR A 121 -18.74 -0.83 -6.79
CA THR A 121 -19.16 0.31 -5.96
C THR A 121 -18.92 -0.02 -4.48
N PRO A 122 -18.23 0.84 -3.71
CA PRO A 122 -18.00 0.56 -2.30
C PRO A 122 -19.35 0.37 -1.58
N GLU A 123 -19.56 -0.81 -1.01
CA GLU A 123 -20.69 -1.09 -0.11
C GLU A 123 -20.66 -0.06 1.03
N PRO A 124 -21.70 0.78 1.18
CA PRO A 124 -21.77 1.76 2.24
C PRO A 124 -21.92 1.03 3.59
N GLY A 125 -20.90 1.12 4.46
CA GLY A 125 -20.99 0.59 5.82
C GLY A 125 -19.81 -0.22 6.34
N ALA A 126 -18.66 -0.26 5.65
CA ALA A 126 -17.43 -0.79 6.24
C ALA A 126 -16.98 0.13 7.39
N GLY A 127 -17.44 -0.17 8.62
CA GLY A 127 -17.16 0.61 9.81
C GLY A 127 -15.66 0.83 10.04
N GLN A 128 -15.33 1.97 10.67
CA GLN A 128 -13.95 2.28 11.04
C GLN A 128 -13.34 1.14 11.88
N PRO A 129 -12.11 0.69 11.56
CA PRO A 129 -11.46 -0.33 12.37
C PRO A 129 -11.25 0.18 13.80
N SER A 130 -11.67 -0.62 14.79
CA SER A 130 -11.60 -0.28 16.22
C SER A 130 -10.17 -0.27 16.79
N ALA A 131 -9.18 -0.72 16.02
CA ALA A 131 -7.77 -0.74 16.37
C ALA A 131 -6.91 -0.47 15.13
N CYS A 132 -5.70 0.05 15.34
CA CYS A 132 -4.76 0.28 14.24
C CYS A 132 -4.36 -1.05 13.58
N PRO A 133 -4.59 -1.22 12.27
CA PRO A 133 -4.29 -2.48 11.58
C PRO A 133 -2.79 -2.75 11.46
N PHE A 134 -1.93 -1.80 11.82
CA PHE A 134 -0.47 -1.94 11.83
C PHE A 134 0.13 -2.29 13.20
N SER A 135 -0.64 -2.23 14.29
CA SER A 135 -0.15 -2.43 15.66
C SER A 135 0.25 -3.87 15.92
N GLN A 136 1.55 -4.20 15.87
CA GLN A 136 2.04 -5.51 16.29
C GLN A 136 1.66 -5.73 17.76
N GLU A 137 0.78 -6.69 18.06
CA GLU A 137 0.65 -7.17 19.42
C GLU A 137 1.96 -7.87 19.75
N THR A 138 2.67 -7.36 20.74
CA THR A 138 3.94 -7.90 21.23
C THR A 138 3.72 -9.37 21.59
N ARG A 139 4.14 -10.30 20.73
CA ARG A 139 4.27 -11.70 21.15
C ARG A 139 5.34 -11.72 22.24
N PRO A 140 5.06 -12.26 23.44
CA PRO A 140 6.11 -12.46 24.42
C PRO A 140 7.15 -13.37 23.79
N ILE A 141 8.37 -12.86 23.67
CA ILE A 141 9.54 -13.66 23.34
C ILE A 141 9.65 -14.68 24.46
N LEU A 142 9.31 -15.93 24.17
CA LEU A 142 9.60 -17.05 25.05
C LEU A 142 11.12 -17.19 25.04
N VAL A 143 11.78 -16.54 26.01
CA VAL A 143 13.19 -16.78 26.30
C VAL A 143 13.26 -18.19 26.85
N ALA A 144 13.66 -19.15 26.02
CA ALA A 144 14.10 -20.44 26.49
C ALA A 144 15.39 -20.21 27.29
N VAL A 145 15.25 -20.20 28.61
CA VAL A 145 16.39 -20.27 29.54
C VAL A 145 16.82 -21.73 29.59
N ALA A 146 18.03 -21.97 29.09
CA ALA A 146 18.98 -23.09 29.28
C ALA A 146 18.41 -24.51 29.47
#